data_AF-A0A9P5WTP8-F1
#
_entry.id   AF-A0A9P5WTP8-F1
#
_cell.length_a   1.000
_cell.length_b   1.000
_cell.length_c   1.000
_cell.angle_alpha   90.00
_cell.angle_beta   90.00
_cell.angle_gamma   90.00
#
_symmetry.space_group_name_H-M   'P 1'
#
loop_
_entity.id
_entity.type
_entity.pdbx_description
1 polymer ?
#
loop_
_entity_poly.entity_id
_entity_poly.type
_entity_poly.pdbx_seq_one_letter_code
_entity_poly.pdbx_strand_id
1 'polypeptide(L)'
;MPNKDCTMKVHPFVGLIKEPIEDIESIVFNKDEVDRVFTVPIQDLIDPGKRSMDRFRNSKFLYPTWKIDQENITIWGLTAFILDGVLRSIAKDGPRDAIEIPEGPKAEK
;
A
#
# COMPACT_ATOMS: atom_id res chain seq x y z
N MET A 1 -9.55 -16.42 9.50
CA MET A 1 -8.81 -15.58 8.52
C MET A 1 -9.36 -15.87 7.13
N PRO A 2 -9.42 -14.90 6.21
CA PRO A 2 -9.99 -15.10 4.86
C PRO A 2 -9.21 -16.08 3.96
N ASN A 3 -8.09 -16.64 4.43
CA ASN A 3 -7.32 -17.66 3.72
C ASN A 3 -6.89 -18.78 4.69
N LYS A 4 -7.83 -19.43 5.38
CA LYS A 4 -7.51 -20.49 6.36
C LYS A 4 -6.76 -21.67 5.74
N ASP A 5 -7.06 -21.97 4.48
CA ASP A 5 -6.54 -23.13 3.78
C ASP A 5 -5.39 -22.79 2.83
N CYS A 6 -4.91 -21.53 2.85
CA CYS A 6 -3.84 -21.02 1.99
C CYS A 6 -4.10 -21.17 0.48
N THR A 7 -5.36 -21.30 0.06
CA THR A 7 -5.75 -21.50 -1.35
C THR A 7 -5.96 -20.20 -2.12
N MET A 8 -6.20 -19.09 -1.43
CA MET A 8 -6.49 -17.81 -2.08
C MET A 8 -5.21 -17.17 -2.61
N LYS A 9 -5.22 -16.81 -3.90
CA LYS A 9 -4.15 -16.11 -4.60
C LYS A 9 -4.67 -14.78 -5.14
N VAL A 10 -3.83 -13.74 -5.06
CA VAL A 10 -4.11 -12.42 -5.62
C VAL A 10 -3.04 -12.12 -6.65
N HIS A 11 -3.45 -11.70 -7.85
CA HIS A 11 -2.55 -11.34 -8.95
C HIS A 11 -2.78 -9.88 -9.33
N PRO A 12 -1.86 -8.96 -8.96
CA PRO A 12 -2.02 -7.55 -9.26
C PRO A 12 -1.71 -7.26 -10.73
N PHE A 13 -2.43 -6.31 -11.31
CA PHE A 13 -2.17 -5.75 -12.64
C PHE A 13 -1.92 -4.25 -12.52
N VAL A 14 -1.01 -3.72 -13.35
CA VAL A 14 -0.75 -2.29 -13.48
C VAL A 14 -1.36 -1.81 -14.78
N GLY A 15 -2.28 -0.86 -14.71
CA GLY A 15 -2.92 -0.23 -15.86
C GLY A 15 -2.40 1.19 -16.10
N LEU A 16 -2.21 1.56 -17.36
CA LEU A 16 -1.94 2.93 -17.78
C LEU A 16 -3.24 3.56 -18.31
N ILE A 17 -3.70 4.63 -17.67
CA ILE A 17 -4.82 5.43 -18.15
C ILE A 17 -4.28 6.35 -19.25
N LYS A 18 -4.78 6.21 -20.47
CA LYS A 18 -4.25 6.91 -21.67
C LYS A 18 -4.62 8.40 -21.68
N GLU A 19 -5.84 8.69 -21.27
CA GLU A 19 -6.38 10.04 -21.19
C GLU A 19 -6.32 10.50 -19.74
N PRO A 20 -5.67 11.64 -19.44
CA PRO A 20 -5.62 12.16 -18.09
C PRO A 20 -7.02 12.37 -17.53
N ILE A 21 -7.22 11.99 -16.27
CA ILE A 21 -8.42 12.36 -15.52
C ILE A 21 -8.21 13.80 -15.04
N GLU A 22 -8.91 14.75 -15.67
CA GLU A 22 -8.80 16.17 -15.33
C GLU A 22 -9.51 16.50 -14.00
N ASP A 23 -10.62 15.81 -13.71
CA ASP A 23 -11.41 15.98 -12.50
C ASP A 23 -11.78 14.62 -11.90
N ILE A 24 -11.31 14.35 -10.68
CA ILE A 24 -11.57 13.10 -9.97
C ILE A 24 -13.04 12.96 -9.55
N GLU A 25 -13.70 14.09 -9.26
CA GLU A 25 -15.12 14.12 -8.83
C GLU A 25 -16.06 13.75 -9.97
N SER A 26 -15.59 13.82 -11.22
CA SER A 26 -16.33 13.40 -12.41
C SER A 26 -16.40 11.87 -12.58
N ILE A 27 -15.62 11.09 -11.81
CA ILE A 27 -15.64 9.63 -11.91
C ILE A 27 -16.98 9.09 -11.44
N VAL A 28 -17.68 8.41 -12.35
CA VAL A 28 -18.90 7.68 -12.04
C VAL A 28 -18.54 6.31 -11.47
N PHE A 29 -18.89 6.06 -10.22
CA PHE A 29 -18.68 4.77 -9.55
C PHE A 29 -19.95 4.28 -8.83
N ASN A 30 -20.01 2.98 -8.54
CA ASN A 30 -21.11 2.37 -7.80
C ASN A 30 -21.02 2.70 -6.31
N LYS A 31 -21.95 3.52 -5.80
CA LYS A 31 -21.98 3.98 -4.40
C LYS A 31 -22.38 2.89 -3.39
N ASP A 32 -22.97 1.78 -3.84
CA ASP A 32 -23.29 0.66 -2.96
C ASP A 32 -22.05 -0.16 -2.60
N GLU A 33 -20.98 -0.06 -3.40
CA GLU A 33 -19.75 -0.83 -3.24
C GLU A 33 -18.52 0.04 -2.92
N VAL A 34 -18.49 1.27 -3.45
CA VAL A 34 -17.36 2.20 -3.34
C VAL A 34 -17.80 3.45 -2.61
N ASP A 35 -17.12 3.75 -1.51
CA ASP A 35 -17.38 4.94 -0.69
C ASP A 35 -16.87 6.22 -1.36
N ARG A 36 -15.62 6.19 -1.86
CA ARG A 36 -14.99 7.32 -2.55
C ARG A 36 -13.85 6.88 -3.48
N VAL A 37 -13.49 7.78 -4.40
CA VAL A 37 -12.34 7.65 -5.31
C VAL A 37 -11.40 8.82 -5.05
N PHE A 38 -10.09 8.54 -5.05
CA PHE A 38 -9.05 9.53 -4.81
C PHE A 38 -7.77 9.14 -5.57
N THR A 39 -6.83 10.08 -5.65
CA THR A 39 -5.49 9.85 -6.22
C THR A 39 -4.41 10.23 -5.23
N VAL A 40 -3.29 9.53 -5.29
CA VAL A 40 -2.09 9.90 -4.53
C VAL A 40 -0.96 10.15 -5.51
N PRO A 41 -0.27 11.30 -5.46
CA PRO A 41 0.90 11.54 -6.28
C PRO A 41 1.97 10.47 -6.03
N ILE A 42 2.62 10.00 -7.10
CA ILE A 42 3.73 9.04 -6.95
C ILE A 42 4.83 9.61 -6.05
N GLN A 43 5.07 10.93 -6.10
CA GLN A 43 6.03 11.63 -5.24
C GLN A 43 5.73 11.43 -3.74
N ASP A 44 4.46 11.43 -3.36
CA ASP A 44 4.04 11.20 -1.98
C ASP A 44 4.21 9.74 -1.56
N LEU A 45 4.06 8.81 -2.51
CA LEU A 45 4.21 7.38 -2.26
C LEU A 45 5.68 6.94 -2.15
N ILE A 46 6.60 7.66 -2.79
CA ILE A 46 8.04 7.39 -2.70
C ILE A 46 8.75 8.19 -1.60
N ASP A 47 8.07 9.18 -1.00
CA ASP A 47 8.60 9.94 0.12
C ASP A 47 8.78 9.04 1.35
N PRO A 48 10.03 8.81 1.82
CA PRO A 48 10.27 7.97 3.00
C PRO A 48 9.67 8.56 4.27
N GLY A 49 9.39 9.87 4.33
CA GLY A 49 8.74 10.52 5.48
C GLY A 49 7.24 10.20 5.59
N LYS A 50 6.61 9.78 4.49
CA LYS A 50 5.17 9.41 4.44
C LYS A 50 4.93 7.91 4.57
N ARG A 51 6.01 7.11 4.59
CA ARG A 51 6.00 5.66 4.69
C ARG A 51 6.46 5.20 6.07
N SER A 52 5.66 4.37 6.73
CA SER A 52 6.02 3.69 7.98
C SER A 52 5.99 2.18 7.81
N MET A 53 6.62 1.46 8.74
CA MET A 53 6.53 0.00 8.86
C MET A 53 5.74 -0.33 10.12
N ASP A 54 4.50 -0.80 9.95
CA ASP A 54 3.60 -1.09 11.05
C ASP A 54 3.34 -2.58 11.20
N ARG A 55 3.07 -2.99 12.44
CA ARG A 55 2.74 -4.38 12.74
C ARG A 55 1.30 -4.67 12.35
N PHE A 56 1.10 -5.58 11.40
CA PHE A 56 -0.23 -6.06 11.08
C PHE A 56 -0.71 -7.06 12.15
N ARG A 57 -1.61 -6.62 13.04
CA ARG A 57 -2.16 -7.44 14.13
C ARG A 57 -1.02 -8.06 14.97
N ASN A 58 -1.07 -9.36 15.26
CA ASN A 58 -0.02 -10.11 15.96
C ASN A 58 0.97 -10.78 15.00
N SER A 59 1.14 -10.23 13.79
CA SER A 59 2.13 -10.71 12.83
C SER A 59 3.55 -10.50 13.37
N LYS A 60 4.44 -11.43 13.04
CA LYS A 60 5.89 -11.28 13.24
C LYS A 60 6.53 -10.32 12.23
N PHE A 61 5.81 -10.00 11.16
CA PHE A 61 6.24 -9.14 10.07
C PHE A 61 5.67 -7.73 10.22
N LEU A 62 6.49 -6.72 9.92
CA LEU A 62 6.06 -5.37 9.67
C LEU A 62 5.71 -5.20 8.20
N TYR A 63 4.65 -4.43 7.94
CA TYR A 63 4.16 -4.13 6.62
C TYR A 63 4.27 -2.64 6.36
N PRO A 64 4.46 -2.24 5.09
CA PRO A 64 4.45 -0.84 4.75
C PRO A 64 3.06 -0.25 4.97
N THR A 65 3.04 1.00 5.43
CA THR A 65 1.86 1.82 5.61
C THR A 65 2.15 3.21 5.07
N TRP A 66 1.17 3.85 4.44
CA TRP A 66 1.26 5.24 4.03
C TRP A 66 0.16 6.06 4.68
N LYS A 67 0.53 7.19 5.27
CA LYS A 67 -0.41 8.22 5.73
C LYS A 67 -0.51 9.29 4.66
N ILE A 68 -1.69 9.48 4.11
CA ILE A 68 -1.95 10.47 3.06
C ILE A 68 -2.78 11.59 3.67
N ASP A 69 -2.09 12.67 4.05
CA ASP A 69 -2.71 13.78 4.79
C ASP A 69 -3.78 14.50 3.96
N GLN A 70 -3.53 14.67 2.65
CA GLN A 70 -4.46 15.33 1.71
C GLN A 70 -5.83 14.66 1.68
N GLU A 71 -5.84 13.33 1.78
CA GLU A 71 -7.05 12.49 1.69
C GLU A 71 -7.56 12.05 3.07
N ASN A 72 -6.81 12.35 4.14
CA ASN A 72 -7.00 11.85 5.49
C ASN A 72 -7.24 10.32 5.51
N ILE A 73 -6.37 9.58 4.82
CA ILE A 73 -6.42 8.11 4.76
C ILE A 73 -5.12 7.47 5.22
N THR A 74 -5.24 6.19 5.54
CA THR A 74 -4.11 5.29 5.68
C THR A 74 -4.23 4.17 4.66
N ILE A 75 -3.19 3.98 3.84
CA ILE A 75 -3.06 2.83 2.94
C ILE A 75 -2.26 1.76 3.68
N TRP A 76 -2.85 0.58 3.88
CA TRP A 76 -2.29 -0.47 4.73
C TRP A 76 -2.66 -1.88 4.23
N GLY A 77 -2.11 -2.90 4.89
CA GLY A 77 -2.45 -4.30 4.64
C GLY A 77 -1.97 -4.80 3.27
N LEU A 78 -2.78 -5.62 2.59
CA LEU A 78 -2.41 -6.19 1.30
C LEU A 78 -2.24 -5.12 0.22
N THR A 79 -3.06 -4.06 0.24
CA THR A 79 -2.97 -2.96 -0.72
C THR A 79 -1.61 -2.27 -0.63
N ALA A 80 -1.17 -1.93 0.59
CA ALA A 80 0.14 -1.34 0.80
C ALA A 80 1.29 -2.27 0.38
N PHE A 81 1.17 -3.57 0.65
CA PHE A 81 2.17 -4.57 0.24
C PHE A 81 2.30 -4.68 -1.29
N ILE A 82 1.16 -4.73 -2.01
CA ILE A 82 1.16 -4.76 -3.48
C ILE A 82 1.73 -3.44 -4.02
N LEU A 83 1.29 -2.30 -3.47
CA LEU A 83 1.74 -0.98 -3.87
C LEU A 83 3.25 -0.83 -3.73
N ASP A 84 3.82 -1.29 -2.61
CA ASP A 84 5.25 -1.31 -2.35
C ASP A 84 6.03 -2.07 -3.44
N GLY A 85 5.54 -3.25 -3.83
CA GLY A 85 6.13 -4.06 -4.89
C GLY A 85 6.06 -3.39 -6.25
N VAL A 86 4.95 -2.73 -6.57
CA VAL A 86 4.79 -1.97 -7.81
C VAL A 86 5.74 -0.78 -7.84
N LEU A 87 5.80 0.03 -6.78
CA LEU A 87 6.67 1.21 -6.69
C LEU A 87 8.14 0.82 -6.83
N ARG A 88 8.56 -0.29 -6.21
CA ARG A 88 9.90 -0.87 -6.40
C ARG A 88 10.24 -1.19 -7.84
N SER A 89 9.25 -1.62 -8.62
CA SER A 89 9.44 -2.00 -10.01
C SER A 89 9.43 -0.81 -10.96
N ILE A 90 8.66 0.26 -10.67
CA ILE A 90 8.40 1.34 -11.64
C ILE A 90 9.06 2.67 -11.28
N ALA A 91 9.38 2.91 -10.01
CA ALA A 91 9.95 4.18 -9.55
C ALA A 91 11.43 4.00 -9.19
N LYS A 92 12.30 4.79 -9.83
CA LYS A 92 13.75 4.77 -9.59
C LYS A 92 14.11 5.02 -8.12
N ASP A 93 13.38 5.94 -7.49
CA ASP A 93 13.55 6.34 -6.10
C ASP A 93 12.49 5.70 -5.19
N GLY A 94 11.89 4.58 -5.62
CA GLY A 94 10.91 3.84 -4.84
C GLY A 94 11.50 3.19 -3.57
N PRO A 95 10.63 2.57 -2.74
CA PRO A 95 11.07 1.81 -1.56
C PRO A 95 12.11 0.75 -1.92
N ARG A 96 12.93 0.30 -0.98
CA ARG A 96 13.90 -0.81 -1.23
C ARG A 96 13.54 -2.09 -0.48
N ASP A 97 12.86 -1.96 0.65
CA ASP A 97 12.59 -3.05 1.57
C ASP A 97 11.08 -3.33 1.65
N ALA A 98 10.67 -4.59 1.41
CA ALA A 98 9.26 -4.98 1.33
C ALA A 98 8.60 -5.24 2.69
N ILE A 99 9.37 -5.88 3.56
CA ILE A 99 8.93 -6.49 4.80
C ILE A 99 10.12 -6.41 5.74
N GLU A 100 9.86 -5.96 6.96
CA GLU A 100 10.84 -6.03 8.04
C GLU A 100 10.42 -7.09 9.04
N ILE A 101 11.39 -7.90 9.47
CA ILE A 101 11.24 -8.77 10.63
C ILE A 101 11.91 -8.00 11.77
N PRO A 102 11.17 -7.53 12.79
CA PRO A 102 11.77 -6.87 13.94
C PRO A 102 12.82 -7.81 14.55
N GLU A 103 14.03 -7.31 14.84
CA GLU A 103 14.96 -8.07 15.66
C GLU A 103 14.25 -8.41 16.98
N GLY A 104 14.19 -9.71 17.32
CA GLY A 104 13.74 -10.12 18.65
C GLY A 104 14.64 -9.51 19.72
N PRO A 105 14.22 -9.48 21.00
CA PRO A 105 15.12 -9.07 22.07
C PRO A 105 16.40 -9.91 21.95
N LYS A 106 17.55 -9.24 21.82
CA LYS A 106 18.85 -9.92 21.86
C LYS A 106 18.88 -10.68 23.19
N ALA A 107 19.01 -12.00 23.13
CA ALA A 107 19.17 -12.81 24.32
C ALA A 107 20.34 -12.23 25.12
N GLU A 108 20.08 -11.72 26.31
CA GLU A 108 21.14 -11.43 27.27
C GLU A 108 21.90 -12.73 27.50
N LYS A 109 23.21 -12.69 27.21
CA LYS A 109 24.13 -13.79 27.48
C LYS A 109 24.40 -13.92 28.96
#